data_AF-A4EYR8-F1
#
_entry.id   AF-A4EYR8-F1
#
_cell.length_a   1.000
_cell.length_b   1.000
_cell.length_c   1.000
_cell.angle_alpha   90.00
_cell.angle_beta   90.00
_cell.angle_gamma   90.00
#
_symmetry.space_group_name_H-M   'P 1'
#
loop_
_entity.id
_entity.type
_entity.pdbx_description
1 polymer ?
#
loop_
_entity_poly.entity_id
_entity_poly.type
_entity_poly.pdbx_seq_one_letter_code
_entity_poly.pdbx_strand_id
1 'polypeptide(L)'
;MAPTSGSAEVSQSPAFDIHGYLEACSTRIPDVAMQVPMLQLCVSTATKLCNLSLGEQGLGGCLTDVTVWLEQDSLRIEQAYPGALDTVKASSAASDLLPRAAMQTDCSDTQTSSQDIGLTPKEICGYQTALSTWFKLRVVELNQSNHTR
;
A
#
# COMPACT_ATOMS: atom_id res chain seq x y z
N MET A 1 19.38 23.32 -49.57
CA MET A 1 18.49 22.38 -48.86
C MET A 1 19.00 22.29 -47.43
N ALA A 2 18.27 22.83 -46.46
CA ALA A 2 18.61 22.74 -45.03
C ALA A 2 17.78 21.61 -44.40
N PRO A 3 18.35 20.81 -43.48
CA PRO A 3 17.59 19.76 -42.81
C PRO A 3 16.61 20.42 -41.82
N THR A 4 15.33 20.12 -41.97
CA THR A 4 14.32 20.36 -40.93
C THR A 4 14.61 19.42 -39.78
N SER A 5 15.18 19.95 -38.69
CA SER A 5 15.25 19.25 -37.41
C SER A 5 13.83 19.09 -36.86
N GLY A 6 13.26 17.90 -37.03
CA GLY A 6 12.05 17.49 -36.31
C GLY A 6 12.40 17.31 -34.83
N SER A 7 11.92 18.23 -33.99
CA SER A 7 11.96 18.03 -32.54
C SER A 7 11.02 16.89 -32.22
N ALA A 8 11.55 15.70 -31.92
CA ALA A 8 10.74 14.66 -31.30
C ALA A 8 10.32 15.21 -29.94
N GLU A 9 9.02 15.51 -29.77
CA GLU A 9 8.45 15.72 -28.45
C GLU A 9 8.80 14.47 -27.64
N VAL A 10 9.63 14.66 -26.61
CA VAL A 10 9.79 13.66 -25.56
C VAL A 10 8.43 13.65 -24.86
N SER A 11 7.52 12.82 -25.36
CA SER A 11 6.29 12.49 -24.67
C SER A 11 6.71 11.84 -23.36
N GLN A 12 6.80 12.63 -22.29
CA GLN A 12 6.95 12.12 -20.94
C GLN A 12 5.79 11.16 -20.73
N SER A 13 6.10 9.87 -20.60
CA SER A 13 5.09 8.87 -20.25
C SER A 13 4.38 9.36 -18.99
N PRO A 14 3.04 9.40 -18.95
CA PRO A 14 2.33 9.82 -17.75
C PRO A 14 2.78 8.95 -16.57
N ALA A 15 3.10 9.59 -15.45
CA ALA A 15 3.43 8.89 -14.22
C ALA A 15 2.27 7.96 -13.83
N PHE A 16 2.59 6.81 -13.25
CA PHE A 16 1.58 5.85 -12.83
C PHE A 16 0.69 6.45 -11.71
N ASP A 17 -0.63 6.43 -11.91
CA ASP A 17 -1.60 6.88 -10.91
C ASP A 17 -1.83 5.80 -9.85
N ILE A 18 -1.04 5.86 -8.79
CA ILE A 18 -1.09 4.94 -7.65
C ILE A 18 -2.45 4.96 -6.97
N HIS A 19 -2.97 6.17 -6.68
CA HIS A 19 -4.21 6.34 -5.94
C HIS A 19 -5.40 5.81 -6.74
N GLY A 20 -5.51 6.19 -8.01
CA GLY A 20 -6.58 5.71 -8.90
C GLY A 20 -6.52 4.20 -9.10
N TYR A 21 -5.31 3.62 -9.21
CA TYR A 21 -5.16 2.16 -9.26
C TYR A 21 -5.63 1.48 -7.97
N LEU A 22 -5.20 1.97 -6.80
CA LEU A 22 -5.54 1.36 -5.50
C LEU A 22 -7.04 1.42 -5.22
N GLU A 23 -7.68 2.55 -5.54
CA GLU A 23 -9.13 2.70 -5.42
C GLU A 23 -9.88 1.75 -6.36
N ALA A 24 -9.50 1.73 -7.65
CA ALA A 24 -10.15 0.87 -8.63
C ALA A 24 -9.91 -0.63 -8.35
N CYS A 25 -8.72 -1.01 -7.89
CA CYS A 25 -8.40 -2.39 -7.56
C CYS A 25 -9.17 -2.85 -6.32
N SER A 26 -9.19 -2.03 -5.26
CA SER A 26 -9.85 -2.38 -3.99
C SER A 26 -11.37 -2.50 -4.12
N THR A 27 -12.01 -1.63 -4.92
CA THR A 27 -13.48 -1.63 -5.12
C THR A 27 -13.98 -2.80 -5.97
N ARG A 28 -13.12 -3.41 -6.79
CA ARG A 28 -13.48 -4.54 -7.66
C ARG A 28 -13.35 -5.90 -6.97
N ILE A 29 -12.76 -5.94 -5.78
CA ILE A 29 -12.58 -7.20 -5.07
C ILE A 29 -13.94 -7.63 -4.48
N PRO A 30 -14.41 -8.84 -4.81
CA PRO A 30 -15.66 -9.34 -4.25
C PRO A 30 -15.54 -9.60 -2.74
N ASP A 31 -16.67 -9.48 -2.06
CA ASP A 31 -16.84 -9.75 -0.63
C ASP A 31 -16.83 -11.27 -0.37
N VAL A 32 -15.62 -11.85 -0.34
CA VAL A 32 -15.36 -13.28 -0.17
C VAL A 32 -14.15 -13.50 0.74
N ALA A 33 -13.94 -14.72 1.23
CA ALA A 33 -12.84 -15.08 2.13
C ALA A 33 -11.43 -14.65 1.63
N MET A 34 -11.26 -14.51 0.31
CA MET A 34 -10.01 -14.10 -0.33
C MET A 34 -9.84 -12.58 -0.49
N GLN A 35 -10.79 -11.77 -0.03
CA GLN A 35 -10.80 -10.33 -0.24
C GLN A 35 -9.54 -9.66 0.32
N VAL A 36 -9.15 -10.05 1.54
CA VAL A 36 -8.01 -9.48 2.24
C VAL A 36 -6.67 -9.82 1.57
N PRO A 37 -6.37 -11.08 1.19
CA PRO A 37 -5.24 -11.40 0.32
C PRO A 37 -5.24 -10.66 -1.03
N MET A 38 -6.41 -10.49 -1.66
CA MET A 38 -6.51 -9.77 -2.93
C MET A 38 -6.22 -8.27 -2.76
N LEU A 39 -6.63 -7.67 -1.64
CA LEU A 39 -6.33 -6.29 -1.27
C LEU A 39 -4.82 -6.07 -1.10
N GLN A 40 -4.11 -7.01 -0.48
CA GLN A 40 -2.64 -6.97 -0.42
C GLN A 40 -1.99 -7.06 -1.80
N LEU A 41 -2.57 -7.87 -2.70
CA LEU A 41 -2.08 -7.97 -4.07
C LEU A 41 -2.24 -6.64 -4.81
N CYS A 42 -3.35 -5.92 -4.60
CA CYS A 42 -3.51 -4.55 -5.12
C CYS A 42 -2.39 -3.64 -4.65
N VAL A 43 -2.12 -3.58 -3.34
CA VAL A 43 -1.08 -2.73 -2.76
C VAL A 43 0.30 -3.06 -3.33
N SER A 44 0.71 -4.33 -3.28
CA SER A 44 2.01 -4.75 -3.80
C SER A 44 2.16 -4.53 -5.31
N THR A 45 1.07 -4.64 -6.07
CA THR A 45 1.08 -4.38 -7.52
C THR A 45 1.18 -2.89 -7.81
N ALA A 46 0.50 -2.03 -7.04
CA ALA A 46 0.60 -0.58 -7.18
C ALA A 46 2.05 -0.10 -6.99
N THR A 47 2.74 -0.58 -5.95
CA THR A 47 4.15 -0.26 -5.72
C THR A 47 5.03 -0.73 -6.89
N LYS A 48 4.82 -1.95 -7.40
CA LYS A 48 5.57 -2.49 -8.54
C LYS A 48 5.35 -1.69 -9.82
N LEU A 49 4.10 -1.37 -10.15
CA LEU A 49 3.75 -0.60 -11.35
C LEU A 49 4.29 0.82 -11.27
N CYS A 50 4.24 1.45 -10.09
CA CYS A 50 4.87 2.73 -9.88
C CYS A 50 6.40 2.67 -10.12
N ASN A 51 7.08 1.71 -9.51
CA ASN A 51 8.52 1.53 -9.69
C ASN A 51 8.88 1.30 -11.16
N LEU A 52 8.08 0.52 -11.88
CA LEU A 52 8.26 0.29 -13.32
C LEU A 52 8.06 1.58 -14.14
N SER A 53 7.15 2.46 -13.72
CA SER A 53 6.88 3.73 -14.42
C SER A 53 7.98 4.77 -14.24
N LEU A 54 8.69 4.75 -13.10
CA LEU A 54 9.73 5.72 -12.76
C LEU A 54 11.17 5.21 -12.96
N GLY A 55 11.36 3.91 -13.23
CA GLY A 55 12.69 3.30 -13.30
C GLY A 55 13.42 3.29 -11.95
N GLU A 56 14.75 3.15 -11.96
CA GLU A 56 15.54 3.02 -10.71
C GLU A 56 15.57 4.29 -9.82
N GLN A 57 15.09 5.43 -10.32
CA GLN A 57 15.20 6.72 -9.61
C GLN A 57 13.97 7.07 -8.75
N GLY A 58 12.87 6.30 -8.83
CA GLY A 58 11.58 6.65 -8.23
C GLY A 58 11.11 5.80 -7.04
N LEU A 59 11.92 4.85 -6.57
CA LEU A 59 11.54 3.85 -5.57
C LEU A 59 11.04 4.46 -4.25
N GLY A 60 11.68 5.55 -3.79
CA GLY A 60 11.25 6.30 -2.60
C GLY A 60 9.86 6.90 -2.73
N GLY A 61 9.61 7.63 -3.82
CA GLY A 61 8.32 8.30 -4.05
C GLY A 61 7.15 7.32 -4.14
N CYS A 62 7.34 6.21 -4.85
CA CYS A 62 6.33 5.16 -4.94
C CYS A 62 5.96 4.56 -3.57
N LEU A 63 6.96 4.33 -2.72
CA LEU A 63 6.73 3.77 -1.39
C LEU A 63 6.00 4.79 -0.50
N THR A 64 6.40 6.06 -0.55
CA THR A 64 5.75 7.15 0.18
C THR A 64 4.30 7.32 -0.22
N ASP A 65 4.00 7.39 -1.53
CA ASP A 65 2.64 7.60 -2.01
C ASP A 65 1.71 6.44 -1.64
N VAL A 66 2.18 5.20 -1.75
CA VAL A 66 1.41 4.03 -1.28
C VAL A 66 1.21 4.09 0.24
N THR A 67 2.22 4.51 1.01
CA THR A 67 2.10 4.69 2.47
C THR A 67 1.02 5.70 2.81
N VAL A 68 1.00 6.85 2.14
CA VAL A 68 -0.02 7.89 2.35
C VAL A 68 -1.42 7.35 2.05
N TRP A 69 -1.58 6.60 0.96
CA TRP A 69 -2.88 5.99 0.65
C TRP A 69 -3.34 5.01 1.73
N LEU A 70 -2.43 4.16 2.24
CA LEU A 70 -2.74 3.20 3.32
C LEU A 70 -3.21 3.92 4.59
N GLU A 71 -2.55 5.03 4.95
CA GLU A 71 -2.92 5.85 6.10
C GLU A 71 -4.29 6.53 5.90
N GLN A 72 -4.55 7.08 4.72
CA GLN A 72 -5.82 7.73 4.39
C GLN A 72 -7.00 6.74 4.45
N ASP A 73 -6.83 5.55 3.87
CA ASP A 73 -7.88 4.53 3.89
C ASP A 73 -8.06 3.94 5.31
N SER A 74 -6.99 3.84 6.10
CA SER A 74 -7.08 3.49 7.53
C SER A 74 -7.94 4.49 8.29
N LEU A 75 -7.71 5.80 8.11
CA LEU A 75 -8.52 6.85 8.72
C LEU A 75 -10.00 6.77 8.30
N ARG A 76 -10.27 6.46 7.02
CA ARG A 76 -11.65 6.24 6.54
C ARG A 76 -12.32 5.08 7.30
N ILE A 77 -11.62 3.96 7.49
CA ILE A 77 -12.16 2.81 8.23
C ILE A 77 -12.46 3.18 9.68
N GLU A 78 -11.54 3.87 10.35
CA GLU A 78 -11.74 4.31 11.74
C GLU A 78 -12.93 5.25 11.91
N GLN A 79 -13.14 6.16 10.95
CA GLN A 79 -14.29 7.05 10.93
C GLN A 79 -15.61 6.29 10.74
N ALA A 80 -15.61 5.25 9.91
CA ALA A 80 -16.78 4.41 9.66
C ALA A 80 -17.08 3.45 10.83
N TYR A 81 -16.05 2.98 11.52
CA TYR A 81 -16.14 2.00 12.62
C TYR A 81 -15.36 2.51 13.86
N PRO A 82 -15.99 3.37 14.69
CA PRO A 82 -15.36 3.87 15.91
C PRO A 82 -14.90 2.73 16.82
N GLY A 83 -13.63 2.77 17.25
CA GLY A 83 -13.02 1.70 18.07
C GLY A 83 -12.39 0.56 17.27
N ALA A 84 -12.37 0.62 15.93
CA ALA A 84 -11.66 -0.35 15.10
C ALA A 84 -10.17 -0.42 15.44
N LEU A 85 -9.52 0.73 15.65
CA LEU A 85 -8.11 0.80 16.03
C LEU A 85 -7.85 0.14 17.40
N ASP A 86 -8.74 0.33 18.37
CA ASP A 86 -8.61 -0.28 19.70
C ASP A 86 -8.82 -1.80 19.62
N THR A 87 -9.74 -2.25 18.76
CA THR A 87 -9.93 -3.66 18.44
C THR A 87 -8.67 -4.26 17.81
N VAL A 88 -8.03 -3.54 16.89
CA VAL A 88 -6.76 -3.94 16.25
C VAL A 88 -5.61 -4.02 17.27
N LYS A 89 -5.54 -3.08 18.21
CA LYS A 89 -4.51 -3.08 19.27
C LYS A 89 -4.73 -4.18 20.31
N ALA A 90 -5.98 -4.49 20.64
CA ALA A 90 -6.35 -5.49 21.64
C ALA A 90 -6.37 -6.93 21.09
N SER A 91 -6.53 -7.09 19.78
CA SER A 91 -6.69 -8.39 19.13
C SER A 91 -5.36 -9.07 18.84
N SER A 92 -5.01 -10.06 19.65
CA SER A 92 -4.08 -11.12 19.25
C SER A 92 -4.70 -12.09 18.24
N ALA A 93 -6.01 -12.03 17.98
CA ALA A 93 -6.70 -12.89 17.02
C ALA A 93 -6.54 -12.41 15.57
N ALA A 94 -6.23 -11.11 15.37
CA ALA A 94 -5.81 -10.59 14.07
C ALA A 94 -4.52 -11.30 13.61
N SER A 95 -3.66 -11.70 14.54
CA SER A 95 -2.43 -12.47 14.27
C SER A 95 -2.68 -13.76 13.50
N ASP A 96 -3.75 -14.50 13.79
CA ASP A 96 -4.02 -15.77 13.10
C ASP A 96 -4.61 -15.57 11.69
N LEU A 97 -5.16 -14.38 11.41
CA LEU A 97 -5.73 -14.00 10.11
C LEU A 97 -4.76 -13.18 9.25
N LEU A 98 -3.64 -12.74 9.84
CA LEU A 98 -2.59 -11.96 9.18
C LEU A 98 -1.59 -12.92 8.51
N PRO A 99 -1.27 -12.72 7.23
CA PRO A 99 -0.07 -13.31 6.64
C PRO A 99 1.13 -12.93 7.49
N ARG A 100 2.06 -13.86 7.72
CA ARG A 100 3.26 -13.68 8.57
C ARG A 100 4.05 -12.41 8.24
N ALA A 101 4.01 -11.94 6.98
CA ALA A 101 4.60 -10.68 6.53
C ALA A 101 4.00 -9.41 7.17
N ALA A 102 2.75 -9.47 7.64
CA ALA A 102 2.04 -8.36 8.29
C ALA A 102 2.12 -8.41 9.83
N MET A 103 2.73 -9.44 10.41
CA MET A 103 2.71 -9.72 11.86
C MET A 103 3.92 -9.18 12.63
N GLN A 104 5.03 -8.85 11.98
CA GLN A 104 6.22 -8.33 12.65
C GLN A 104 6.73 -7.08 11.94
N THR A 105 6.36 -5.92 12.49
CA THR A 105 7.04 -4.66 12.19
C THR A 105 8.21 -4.50 13.16
N ASP A 106 9.16 -5.43 13.16
CA ASP A 106 10.41 -5.24 13.88
C ASP A 106 11.35 -4.42 12.99
N CYS A 107 11.28 -3.10 13.14
CA CYS A 107 12.09 -2.18 12.36
C CYS A 107 13.56 -2.16 12.79
N SER A 108 13.94 -2.93 13.82
CA SER A 108 15.30 -2.96 14.37
C SER A 108 16.34 -3.49 13.38
N ASP A 109 15.93 -4.36 12.43
CA ASP A 109 16.80 -5.02 11.44
C ASP A 109 16.82 -4.35 10.05
N THR A 110 16.13 -3.22 9.87
CA THR A 110 16.03 -2.55 8.55
C THR A 110 17.33 -1.90 8.04
N GLN A 111 18.43 -2.01 8.79
CA GLN A 111 19.72 -1.40 8.45
C GLN A 111 20.50 -2.11 7.33
N THR A 112 20.23 -3.39 7.03
CA THR A 112 21.21 -4.21 6.28
C THR A 112 20.92 -4.37 4.79
N SER A 113 19.74 -3.97 4.28
CA SER A 113 19.39 -4.15 2.84
C SER A 113 18.91 -2.89 2.13
N SER A 114 18.89 -1.74 2.80
CA SER A 114 18.39 -0.49 2.25
C SER A 114 19.42 0.30 1.43
N GLN A 115 20.70 -0.09 1.51
CA GLN A 115 21.82 0.64 0.90
C GLN A 115 21.82 0.58 -0.65
N ASP A 116 21.20 -0.44 -1.24
CA ASP A 116 21.24 -0.68 -2.70
C ASP A 116 20.05 -0.08 -3.47
N ILE A 117 19.01 0.43 -2.80
CA ILE A 117 17.73 0.85 -3.43
C ILE A 117 17.39 2.32 -3.15
N GLY A 118 18.26 3.06 -2.43
CA GLY A 118 18.05 4.48 -2.15
C GLY A 118 16.87 4.78 -1.20
N LEU A 119 16.36 3.76 -0.50
CA LEU A 119 15.33 3.90 0.52
C LEU A 119 15.96 4.03 1.91
N THR A 120 15.43 4.91 2.74
CA THR A 120 15.85 4.99 4.14
C THR A 120 15.15 3.91 4.97
N PRO A 121 15.80 3.39 6.02
CA PRO A 121 15.15 2.48 6.98
C PRO A 121 13.84 3.04 7.56
N LYS A 122 13.77 4.37 7.70
CA LYS A 122 12.57 5.07 8.18
C LYS A 122 11.40 4.94 7.20
N GLU A 123 11.63 5.11 5.90
CA GLU A 123 10.58 4.98 4.88
C GLU A 123 10.07 3.54 4.79
N ILE A 124 10.98 2.57 4.82
CA ILE A 124 10.64 1.14 4.84
C ILE A 124 9.80 0.82 6.09
N CYS A 125 10.26 1.24 7.26
CA CYS A 125 9.54 1.02 8.51
C CYS A 125 8.15 1.68 8.52
N GLY A 126 8.06 2.92 8.03
CA GLY A 126 6.80 3.65 7.91
C GLY A 126 5.79 2.90 7.04
N TYR A 127 6.22 2.48 5.85
CA TYR A 127 5.39 1.67 4.96
C TYR A 127 4.92 0.36 5.60
N GLN A 128 5.83 -0.40 6.23
CA GLN A 128 5.48 -1.67 6.86
C GLN A 128 4.50 -1.47 8.03
N THR A 129 4.64 -0.39 8.78
CA THR A 129 3.73 -0.03 9.88
C THR A 129 2.34 0.33 9.35
N ALA A 130 2.29 1.19 8.32
CA ALA A 130 1.05 1.59 7.67
C ALA A 130 0.33 0.38 7.06
N LEU A 131 1.06 -0.48 6.34
CA LEU A 131 0.53 -1.70 5.73
C LEU A 131 -0.05 -2.68 6.76
N SER A 132 0.67 -2.93 7.86
CA SER A 132 0.20 -3.81 8.93
C SER A 132 -1.07 -3.26 9.59
N THR A 133 -1.08 -1.97 9.91
CA THR A 133 -2.24 -1.29 10.52
C THR A 133 -3.45 -1.35 9.60
N TRP A 134 -3.27 -0.94 8.34
CA TRP A 134 -4.30 -0.94 7.31
C TRP A 134 -4.91 -2.33 7.12
N PHE A 135 -4.09 -3.37 7.04
CA PHE A 135 -4.58 -4.73 6.87
C PHE A 135 -5.45 -5.17 8.05
N LYS A 136 -5.03 -4.89 9.28
CA LYS A 136 -5.80 -5.24 10.48
C LYS A 136 -7.15 -4.51 10.50
N LEU A 137 -7.16 -3.24 10.12
CA LEU A 137 -8.39 -2.45 10.00
C LEU A 137 -9.32 -3.01 8.92
N ARG A 138 -8.79 -3.46 7.78
CA ARG A 138 -9.58 -4.13 6.74
C ARG A 138 -10.24 -5.41 7.24
N VAL A 139 -9.55 -6.23 8.04
CA VAL A 139 -10.17 -7.41 8.66
C VAL A 139 -11.32 -7.01 9.59
N VAL A 140 -11.15 -5.95 10.40
CA VAL A 140 -12.23 -5.44 11.26
C VAL A 140 -13.41 -4.93 10.43
N GLU A 141 -13.16 -4.12 9.41
CA GLU A 141 -14.19 -3.59 8.50
C GLU A 141 -15.04 -4.71 7.89
N LEU A 142 -14.40 -5.80 7.44
CA LEU A 142 -15.12 -6.95 6.87
C LEU A 142 -15.94 -7.72 7.90
N ASN A 143 -15.41 -7.92 9.10
CA ASN A 143 -16.17 -8.57 10.16
C ASN A 143 -17.40 -7.73 10.55
N GLN A 144 -17.23 -6.42 10.71
CA GLN A 144 -18.31 -5.50 11.07
C GLN A 144 -19.35 -5.35 9.95
N SER A 145 -18.92 -5.34 8.69
CA SER A 145 -19.80 -5.30 7.52
C SER A 145 -20.65 -6.57 7.38
N ASN A 146 -20.09 -7.73 7.72
CA ASN A 146 -20.85 -8.99 7.72
C ASN A 146 -21.88 -9.07 8.86
N HIS A 147 -21.64 -8.40 9.99
CA HIS A 147 -22.59 -8.36 11.12
C HIS A 147 -23.76 -7.39 10.91
N THR A 148 -23.65 -6.45 9.98
CA THR A 148 -24.67 -5.42 9.70
C THR A 148 -25.57 -5.76 8.52
N ARG A 149 -25.38 -6.93 7.90
CA ARG A 149 -26.14 -7.43 6.74
C ARG A 149 -27.10 -8.55 7.13
#